data_AF-A0A3B8I4Y7-F1
#
_entry.id   AF-A0A3B8I4Y7-F1
#
_cell.length_a   1.000
_cell.length_b   1.000
_cell.length_c   1.000
_cell.angle_alpha   90.00
_cell.angle_beta   90.00
_cell.angle_gamma   90.00
#
_symmetry.space_group_name_H-M   'P 1'
#
loop_
_entity.id
_entity.type
_entity.pdbx_description
1 polymer ?
#
loop_
_entity_poly.entity_id
_entity_poly.type
_entity_poly.pdbx_seq_one_letter_code
_entity_poly.pdbx_strand_id
1 'polypeptide(L)'
;MASILPNKLPQALVWLLLLVVAGATQWAALCQTPYANGWDGYYYVMQAHSWLTYGHLHSADFSLIYPLVTGVSALVGDGVLGFKITNVLLAMGLVSAVYGLVRAHSQEVVLAALASALVVASPTLTYFVVQFPKNTLGLIFLLGFLWQARSARWLGATLFLLLAFFTHRMAAGLGLLVLGGLILQRLPFRWLLVLGVVFLAASFLPGLLSWQDLARFRGEFQIPPQWAPESFRKVFGASLSGWWQGELYLLSGALVWGLLAWGFRVYRRDLDPFMGWVAPLFIILAAFPWFHFYQGSMGYRFFLTLPLWLSVFAVSSFQKRKWTVWQVLVLLVISGWSWRSYRPADHDPPYAQFERMVETIQQHHSPERYPLVIAHKGLAELIIYQTDFNALNWSPPPSVDTDSVLRIVHGLEPYHLDRVLGPGKLEGVVALGPRYYLAPEPFWHQFREKAMRAGDEALLRRLRSARNPWQPRPDYLTKGKE
;
A
#
# COMPACT_ATOMS: atom_id res chain seq x y z
N MET A 1 -53.12 9.47 4.75
CA MET A 1 -52.38 8.19 4.74
C MET A 1 -50.98 8.44 4.20
N ALA A 2 -50.04 8.74 5.09
CA ALA A 2 -48.62 8.90 4.77
C ALA A 2 -48.03 7.53 4.42
N SER A 3 -47.29 7.45 3.32
CA SER A 3 -46.74 6.21 2.75
C SER A 3 -45.81 5.49 3.73
N ILE A 4 -46.24 4.32 4.21
CA ILE A 4 -45.49 3.41 5.11
C ILE A 4 -44.48 2.55 4.34
N LEU A 5 -44.27 2.81 3.04
CA LEU A 5 -43.12 2.24 2.33
C LEU A 5 -41.85 2.99 2.77
N PRO A 6 -40.87 2.30 3.39
CA PRO A 6 -39.78 2.97 4.08
C PRO A 6 -38.83 3.62 3.08
N ASN A 7 -38.58 4.93 3.24
CA ASN A 7 -37.55 5.72 2.55
C ASN A 7 -36.11 5.13 2.60
N LYS A 8 -35.92 3.95 3.21
CA LYS A 8 -34.66 3.22 3.35
C LYS A 8 -34.40 2.22 2.21
N LEU A 9 -35.44 1.65 1.59
CA LEU A 9 -35.26 0.65 0.52
C LEU A 9 -34.47 1.19 -0.69
N PRO A 10 -34.72 2.42 -1.18
CA PRO A 10 -33.92 2.99 -2.27
C PRO A 10 -32.45 3.20 -1.89
N GLN A 11 -32.16 3.46 -0.62
CA GLN A 11 -30.80 3.75 -0.14
C GLN A 11 -29.94 2.48 -0.10
N ALA A 12 -30.53 1.39 0.40
CA ALA A 12 -29.85 0.09 0.46
C ALA A 12 -29.52 -0.41 -0.96
N LEU A 13 -30.43 -0.22 -1.92
CA LEU A 13 -30.20 -0.60 -3.32
C LEU A 13 -29.08 0.22 -3.98
N VAL A 14 -29.03 1.54 -3.77
CA VAL A 14 -27.94 2.38 -4.30
C VAL A 14 -26.59 1.99 -3.71
N TRP A 15 -26.54 1.76 -2.39
CA TRP A 15 -25.33 1.30 -1.73
C TRP A 15 -24.89 -0.08 -2.25
N LEU A 16 -25.81 -1.03 -2.34
CA LEU A 16 -25.51 -2.36 -2.89
C LEU A 16 -25.00 -2.30 -4.32
N LEU A 17 -25.60 -1.47 -5.18
CA LEU A 17 -25.14 -1.27 -6.55
C LEU A 17 -23.69 -0.75 -6.58
N LEU A 18 -23.36 0.24 -5.74
CA LEU A 18 -21.99 0.75 -5.62
C LEU A 18 -21.00 -0.35 -5.21
N LEU A 19 -21.39 -1.24 -4.29
CA LEU A 19 -20.56 -2.36 -3.86
C LEU A 19 -20.37 -3.40 -4.95
N VAL A 20 -21.43 -3.73 -5.68
CA VAL A 20 -21.35 -4.68 -6.80
C VAL A 20 -20.41 -4.13 -7.88
N VAL A 21 -20.54 -2.85 -8.24
CA VAL A 21 -19.66 -2.23 -9.24
C VAL A 21 -18.21 -2.16 -8.74
N ALA A 22 -17.99 -1.74 -7.48
CA ALA A 22 -16.65 -1.73 -6.88
C ALA A 22 -16.01 -3.12 -6.88
N GLY A 23 -16.78 -4.14 -6.48
CA GLY A 23 -16.31 -5.51 -6.43
C GLY A 23 -16.01 -6.07 -7.80
N ALA A 24 -16.89 -5.84 -8.78
CA ALA A 24 -16.71 -6.30 -10.16
C ALA A 24 -15.50 -5.64 -10.83
N THR A 25 -15.33 -4.31 -10.67
CA THR A 25 -14.16 -3.59 -11.18
C THR A 25 -12.87 -4.12 -10.56
N GLN A 26 -12.83 -4.28 -9.23
CA GLN A 26 -11.65 -4.78 -8.54
C GLN A 26 -11.33 -6.25 -8.92
N TRP A 27 -12.35 -7.09 -9.04
CA TRP A 27 -12.21 -8.48 -9.47
C TRP A 27 -11.67 -8.57 -10.89
N ALA A 28 -12.20 -7.78 -11.82
CA ALA A 28 -11.69 -7.69 -13.19
C ALA A 28 -10.23 -7.25 -13.24
N ALA A 29 -9.82 -6.30 -12.38
CA ALA A 29 -8.43 -5.86 -12.29
C ALA A 29 -7.50 -7.00 -11.83
N LEU A 30 -7.91 -7.79 -10.83
CA LEU A 30 -7.12 -8.87 -10.23
C LEU A 30 -7.12 -10.17 -11.04
N CYS A 31 -8.14 -10.43 -11.86
CA CYS A 31 -8.22 -11.67 -12.66
C CYS A 31 -7.42 -11.62 -13.97
N GLN A 32 -6.68 -10.53 -14.22
CA GLN A 32 -5.84 -10.40 -15.42
C GLN A 32 -4.64 -11.37 -15.43
N THR A 33 -4.24 -11.89 -14.27
CA THR A 33 -3.15 -12.88 -14.14
C THR A 33 -3.55 -13.96 -13.12
N PRO A 34 -2.93 -15.14 -13.12
CA PRO A 34 -3.15 -16.13 -12.06
C PRO A 34 -2.45 -15.79 -10.74
N TYR A 35 -1.52 -14.83 -10.74
CA TYR A 35 -0.63 -14.53 -9.61
C TYR A 35 -1.28 -13.67 -8.51
N ALA A 36 -0.65 -13.63 -7.34
CA ALA A 36 -0.99 -12.68 -6.28
C ALA A 36 -0.54 -11.27 -6.68
N ASN A 37 -1.49 -10.45 -7.15
CA ASN A 37 -1.22 -9.12 -7.68
C ASN A 37 -0.57 -8.17 -6.65
N GLY A 38 0.19 -7.21 -7.17
CA GLY A 38 0.94 -6.23 -6.38
C GLY A 38 2.31 -6.71 -5.92
N TRP A 39 3.19 -5.77 -5.56
CA TRP A 39 4.58 -6.05 -5.15
C TRP A 39 4.71 -6.87 -3.88
N ASP A 40 3.70 -6.81 -3.01
CA ASP A 40 3.66 -7.50 -1.71
C ASP A 40 2.61 -8.63 -1.72
N GLY A 41 2.06 -9.00 -2.89
CA GLY A 41 0.99 -9.99 -3.00
C GLY A 41 1.39 -11.32 -2.37
N TYR A 42 2.54 -11.87 -2.79
CA TYR A 42 3.04 -13.13 -2.24
C TYR A 42 3.48 -13.02 -0.78
N TYR A 43 3.91 -11.85 -0.29
CA TYR A 43 4.11 -11.66 1.14
C TYR A 43 2.84 -11.95 1.96
N TYR A 44 1.67 -11.45 1.53
CA TYR A 44 0.41 -11.73 2.25
C TYR A 44 -0.02 -13.19 2.13
N VAL A 45 0.11 -13.78 0.93
CA VAL A 45 -0.24 -15.19 0.69
C VAL A 45 0.65 -16.12 1.52
N MET A 46 1.95 -15.86 1.56
CA MET A 46 2.91 -16.59 2.39
C MET A 46 2.60 -16.46 3.88
N GLN A 47 2.22 -15.27 4.36
CA GLN A 47 1.82 -15.08 5.76
C GLN A 47 0.58 -15.91 6.11
N ALA A 48 -0.39 -15.99 5.20
CA ALA A 48 -1.57 -16.83 5.36
C ALA A 48 -1.22 -18.32 5.33
N HIS A 49 -0.42 -18.75 4.35
CA HIS A 49 0.07 -20.12 4.24
C HIS A 49 0.80 -20.56 5.51
N SER A 50 1.76 -19.75 5.99
CA SER A 50 2.52 -20.05 7.21
C SER A 50 1.62 -20.23 8.42
N TRP A 51 0.60 -19.39 8.58
CA TRP A 51 -0.34 -19.54 9.69
C TRP A 51 -1.13 -20.84 9.57
N LEU A 52 -1.67 -21.15 8.38
CA LEU A 52 -2.50 -22.33 8.16
C LEU A 52 -1.71 -23.64 8.30
N THR A 53 -0.46 -23.65 7.84
CA THR A 53 0.39 -24.84 7.85
C THR A 53 1.11 -25.02 9.19
N TYR A 54 1.68 -23.96 9.75
CA TYR A 54 2.60 -24.03 10.90
C TYR A 54 2.02 -23.44 12.19
N GLY A 55 0.82 -22.84 12.15
CA GLY A 55 0.18 -22.24 13.32
C GLY A 55 0.75 -20.88 13.75
N HIS A 56 1.68 -20.31 12.99
CA HIS A 56 2.27 -18.99 13.26
C HIS A 56 2.55 -18.20 11.98
N LEU A 57 2.63 -16.87 12.09
CA LEU A 57 3.06 -16.00 10.98
C LEU A 57 4.52 -16.28 10.62
N HIS A 58 4.85 -16.15 9.33
CA HIS A 58 6.23 -16.19 8.85
C HIS A 58 7.02 -14.97 9.34
N SER A 59 6.40 -13.79 9.31
CA SER A 59 6.93 -12.56 9.91
C SER A 59 6.09 -12.14 11.11
N ALA A 60 6.75 -11.92 12.24
CA ALA A 60 6.15 -11.53 13.52
C ALA A 60 5.54 -10.11 13.54
N ASP A 61 5.59 -9.35 12.45
CA ASP A 61 4.87 -8.07 12.35
C ASP A 61 3.37 -8.37 12.33
N PHE A 62 2.66 -8.07 13.42
CA PHE A 62 1.21 -8.25 13.49
C PHE A 62 0.47 -7.17 12.70
N SER A 63 -0.60 -7.58 12.02
CA SER A 63 -1.56 -6.68 11.39
C SER A 63 -2.88 -7.40 11.15
N LEU A 64 -4.01 -6.72 11.32
CA LEU A 64 -5.34 -7.28 11.06
C LEU A 64 -5.56 -7.72 9.60
N ILE A 65 -4.72 -7.30 8.66
CA ILE A 65 -4.83 -7.79 7.28
C ILE A 65 -4.46 -9.28 7.17
N TYR A 66 -3.53 -9.79 7.98
CA TYR A 66 -3.12 -11.18 7.90
C TYR A 66 -4.23 -12.14 8.32
N PRO A 67 -4.87 -12.04 9.52
CA PRO A 67 -5.97 -12.93 9.86
C PRO A 67 -7.16 -12.80 8.89
N LEU A 68 -7.38 -11.63 8.28
CA LEU A 68 -8.38 -11.46 7.23
C LEU A 68 -8.02 -12.29 5.98
N VAL A 69 -6.81 -12.14 5.43
CA VAL A 69 -6.36 -12.93 4.27
C VAL A 69 -6.32 -14.42 4.60
N THR A 70 -5.83 -14.80 5.79
CA THR A 70 -5.81 -16.19 6.28
C THR A 70 -7.21 -16.79 6.33
N GLY A 71 -8.17 -16.09 6.93
CA GLY A 71 -9.55 -16.56 7.04
C GLY A 71 -10.21 -16.76 5.67
N VAL A 72 -10.07 -15.80 4.76
CA VAL A 72 -10.61 -15.92 3.40
C VAL A 72 -9.92 -17.04 2.62
N SER A 73 -8.59 -17.17 2.75
CA SER A 73 -7.82 -18.24 2.09
C SER A 73 -8.23 -19.62 2.61
N ALA A 74 -8.46 -19.77 3.91
CA ALA A 74 -8.94 -21.01 4.51
C ALA A 74 -10.33 -21.40 4.01
N LEU A 75 -11.24 -20.43 3.86
CA LEU A 75 -12.60 -20.67 3.36
C LEU A 75 -12.63 -21.14 1.90
N VAL A 76 -11.68 -20.67 1.09
CA VAL A 76 -11.64 -20.96 -0.35
C VAL A 76 -10.70 -22.11 -0.70
N GLY A 77 -9.75 -22.43 0.18
CA GLY A 77 -8.76 -23.48 -0.03
C GLY A 77 -7.59 -23.08 -0.95
N ASP A 78 -7.49 -21.81 -1.32
CA ASP A 78 -6.43 -21.28 -2.18
C ASP A 78 -5.97 -19.91 -1.67
N GLY A 79 -4.66 -19.77 -1.44
CA GLY A 79 -4.07 -18.56 -0.86
C GLY A 79 -4.08 -17.35 -1.80
N VAL A 80 -3.86 -17.57 -3.10
CA VAL A 80 -3.81 -16.49 -4.10
C VAL A 80 -5.23 -15.97 -4.37
N LEU A 81 -6.18 -16.87 -4.58
CA LEU A 81 -7.59 -16.56 -4.73
C LEU A 81 -8.15 -15.92 -3.45
N GLY A 82 -7.80 -16.44 -2.28
CA GLY A 82 -8.17 -15.86 -0.99
C GLY A 82 -7.67 -14.41 -0.82
N PHE A 83 -6.44 -14.14 -1.24
CA PHE A 83 -5.89 -12.78 -1.28
C PHE A 83 -6.63 -11.87 -2.27
N LYS A 84 -6.99 -12.36 -3.46
CA LYS A 84 -7.77 -11.58 -4.44
C LYS A 84 -9.15 -11.23 -3.93
N ILE A 85 -9.87 -12.20 -3.37
CA ILE A 85 -11.19 -11.99 -2.75
C ILE A 85 -11.06 -10.99 -1.61
N THR A 86 -10.01 -11.09 -0.79
CA THR A 86 -9.76 -10.11 0.27
C THR A 86 -9.62 -8.70 -0.30
N ASN A 87 -8.86 -8.49 -1.37
CA ASN A 87 -8.73 -7.18 -2.02
C ASN A 87 -10.06 -6.65 -2.57
N VAL A 88 -10.91 -7.52 -3.12
CA VAL A 88 -12.28 -7.15 -3.55
C VAL A 88 -13.11 -6.67 -2.36
N LEU A 89 -13.07 -7.39 -1.24
CA LEU A 89 -13.76 -6.99 0.00
C LEU A 89 -13.22 -5.66 0.55
N LEU A 90 -11.92 -5.40 0.44
CA LEU A 90 -11.32 -4.13 0.82
C LEU A 90 -11.81 -2.97 -0.07
N ALA A 91 -11.91 -3.17 -1.39
CA ALA A 91 -12.47 -2.15 -2.28
C ALA A 91 -13.93 -1.83 -1.91
N MET A 92 -14.75 -2.85 -1.69
CA MET A 92 -16.14 -2.70 -1.24
C MET A 92 -16.24 -2.01 0.13
N GLY A 93 -15.35 -2.38 1.06
CA GLY A 93 -15.27 -1.76 2.39
C GLY A 93 -14.87 -0.29 2.33
N LEU A 94 -13.93 0.08 1.45
CA LEU A 94 -13.53 1.48 1.25
C LEU A 94 -14.69 2.32 0.73
N VAL A 95 -15.41 1.82 -0.28
CA VAL A 95 -16.61 2.46 -0.84
C VAL A 95 -17.70 2.61 0.22
N SER A 96 -17.93 1.58 1.03
CA SER A 96 -18.89 1.63 2.15
C SER A 96 -18.51 2.68 3.19
N ALA A 97 -17.23 2.78 3.55
CA ALA A 97 -16.75 3.73 4.54
C ALA A 97 -16.90 5.17 4.05
N VAL A 98 -16.62 5.44 2.77
CA VAL A 98 -16.84 6.74 2.12
C VAL A 98 -18.32 7.09 2.09
N TYR A 99 -19.17 6.16 1.65
CA TYR A 99 -20.61 6.33 1.61
C TYR A 99 -21.15 6.69 3.00
N GLY A 100 -20.78 5.92 4.03
CA GLY A 100 -21.19 6.15 5.42
C GLY A 100 -20.75 7.51 5.95
N LEU A 101 -19.48 7.87 5.73
CA LEU A 101 -18.91 9.15 6.17
C LEU A 101 -19.65 10.35 5.54
N VAL A 102 -19.78 10.35 4.21
CA VAL A 102 -20.42 11.45 3.49
C VAL A 102 -21.92 11.51 3.80
N ARG A 103 -22.58 10.36 3.99
CA ARG A 103 -23.99 10.31 4.39
C ARG A 103 -24.22 10.84 5.80
N ALA A 104 -23.32 10.58 6.74
CA ALA A 104 -23.41 11.11 8.09
C ALA A 104 -23.17 12.62 8.14
N HIS A 105 -22.29 13.12 7.26
CA HIS A 105 -22.01 14.55 7.17
C HIS A 105 -23.12 15.33 6.45
N SER A 106 -23.42 14.97 5.20
CA SER A 106 -24.32 15.74 4.31
C SER A 106 -25.80 15.46 4.54
N GLN A 107 -26.13 14.34 5.20
CA GLN A 107 -27.47 13.79 5.30
C GLN A 107 -28.13 13.39 3.95
N GLU A 108 -27.39 13.46 2.84
CA GLU A 108 -27.91 13.25 1.48
C GLU A 108 -27.36 11.96 0.84
N VAL A 109 -28.27 11.10 0.40
CA VAL A 109 -27.94 9.80 -0.23
C VAL A 109 -27.22 9.99 -1.57
N VAL A 110 -27.68 10.96 -2.38
CA VAL A 110 -27.12 11.19 -3.71
C VAL A 110 -25.69 11.73 -3.64
N LEU A 111 -25.39 12.56 -2.64
CA LEU A 111 -24.02 13.04 -2.40
C LEU A 111 -23.13 11.88 -1.92
N ALA A 112 -23.58 11.06 -0.98
CA ALA A 112 -22.84 9.86 -0.57
C ALA A 112 -22.56 8.91 -1.74
N ALA A 113 -23.54 8.72 -2.62
CA ALA A 113 -23.38 7.92 -3.84
C ALA A 113 -22.40 8.55 -4.83
N LEU A 114 -22.41 9.88 -4.99
CA LEU A 114 -21.47 10.59 -5.86
C LEU A 114 -20.02 10.43 -5.38
N ALA A 115 -19.75 10.66 -4.10
CA ALA A 115 -18.41 10.50 -3.55
C ALA A 115 -17.90 9.05 -3.70
N SER A 116 -18.80 8.08 -3.50
CA SER A 116 -18.51 6.66 -3.66
C SER A 116 -18.25 6.29 -5.12
N ALA A 117 -19.05 6.81 -6.07
CA ALA A 117 -18.87 6.57 -7.50
C ALA A 117 -17.55 7.17 -8.01
N LEU A 118 -17.13 8.33 -7.51
CA LEU A 118 -15.81 8.91 -7.79
C LEU A 118 -14.67 7.98 -7.32
N VAL A 119 -14.81 7.39 -6.12
CA VAL A 119 -13.84 6.44 -5.59
C VAL A 119 -13.76 5.16 -6.44
N VAL A 120 -14.90 4.62 -6.88
CA VAL A 120 -14.95 3.42 -7.73
C VAL A 120 -14.41 3.69 -9.13
N ALA A 121 -14.65 4.88 -9.67
CA ALA A 121 -14.18 5.27 -11.00
C ALA A 121 -12.68 5.59 -11.06
N SER A 122 -11.98 5.70 -9.92
CA SER A 122 -10.60 6.15 -9.81
C SER A 122 -9.57 5.06 -10.18
N PRO A 123 -8.77 5.23 -11.26
CA PRO A 123 -7.60 4.40 -11.53
C PRO A 123 -6.59 4.37 -10.39
N THR A 124 -6.31 5.53 -9.80
CA THR A 124 -5.34 5.66 -8.70
C THR A 124 -5.77 4.82 -7.50
N LEU A 125 -7.05 4.83 -7.12
CA LEU A 125 -7.55 4.01 -6.01
C LEU A 125 -7.64 2.53 -6.37
N THR A 126 -8.00 2.18 -7.61
CA THR A 126 -7.95 0.79 -8.09
C THR A 126 -6.53 0.22 -7.92
N TYR A 127 -5.51 0.95 -8.40
CA TYR A 127 -4.11 0.59 -8.21
C TYR A 127 -3.72 0.53 -6.72
N PHE A 128 -4.14 1.51 -5.92
CA PHE A 128 -3.81 1.58 -4.50
C PHE A 128 -4.34 0.38 -3.70
N VAL A 129 -5.58 -0.05 -3.97
CA VAL A 129 -6.17 -1.21 -3.29
C VAL A 129 -5.35 -2.46 -3.57
N VAL A 130 -4.98 -2.70 -4.83
CA VAL A 130 -4.18 -3.88 -5.22
C VAL A 130 -2.80 -3.86 -4.56
N GLN A 131 -2.12 -2.71 -4.58
CA GLN A 131 -0.73 -2.61 -4.16
C GLN A 131 -0.54 -2.46 -2.65
N PHE A 132 -1.55 -1.90 -1.96
CA PHE A 132 -1.45 -1.56 -0.55
C PHE A 132 -2.69 -2.03 0.25
N PRO A 133 -3.00 -3.33 0.29
CA PRO A 133 -4.17 -3.85 1.01
C PRO A 133 -4.14 -3.51 2.51
N LYS A 134 -2.98 -3.60 3.16
CA LYS A 134 -2.80 -3.21 4.57
C LYS A 134 -3.12 -1.72 4.79
N ASN A 135 -2.69 -0.83 3.88
CA ASN A 135 -3.03 0.59 3.97
C ASN A 135 -4.52 0.82 3.70
N THR A 136 -5.10 0.11 2.73
CA THR A 136 -6.53 0.18 2.40
C THR A 136 -7.39 -0.19 3.59
N LEU A 137 -7.12 -1.32 4.25
CA LEU A 137 -7.82 -1.70 5.49
C LEU A 137 -7.66 -0.64 6.58
N GLY A 138 -6.45 -0.08 6.72
CA GLY A 138 -6.21 1.05 7.62
C GLY A 138 -7.06 2.28 7.31
N LEU A 139 -7.22 2.64 6.02
CA LEU A 139 -8.08 3.74 5.60
C LEU A 139 -9.57 3.45 5.82
N ILE A 140 -10.02 2.22 5.60
CA ILE A 140 -11.40 1.81 5.93
C ILE A 140 -11.69 2.08 7.41
N PHE A 141 -10.77 1.66 8.29
CA PHE A 141 -10.92 1.90 9.73
C PHE A 141 -10.78 3.37 10.10
N LEU A 142 -9.89 4.13 9.47
CA LEU A 142 -9.80 5.58 9.66
C LEU A 142 -11.10 6.29 9.27
N LEU A 143 -11.67 5.98 8.11
CA LEU A 143 -12.95 6.54 7.66
C LEU A 143 -14.10 6.11 8.57
N GLY A 144 -14.09 4.86 9.05
CA GLY A 144 -15.02 4.37 10.08
C GLY A 144 -14.94 5.16 11.39
N PHE A 145 -13.72 5.45 11.86
CA PHE A 145 -13.48 6.32 13.00
C PHE A 145 -14.08 7.71 12.78
N LEU A 146 -13.78 8.34 11.63
CA LEU A 146 -14.33 9.65 11.29
C LEU A 146 -15.86 9.64 11.22
N TRP A 147 -16.44 8.58 10.64
CA TRP A 147 -17.87 8.41 10.49
C TRP A 147 -18.57 8.32 11.86
N GLN A 148 -18.05 7.48 12.74
CA GLN A 148 -18.63 7.29 14.07
C GLN A 148 -18.40 8.51 14.97
N ALA A 149 -17.23 9.15 14.90
CA ALA A 149 -16.94 10.38 15.62
C ALA A 149 -17.91 11.51 15.19
N ARG A 150 -18.14 11.67 13.88
CA ARG A 150 -19.10 12.66 13.35
C ARG A 150 -20.54 12.36 13.78
N SER A 151 -20.85 11.09 14.00
CA SER A 151 -22.16 10.62 14.48
C SER A 151 -22.29 10.62 16.01
N ALA A 152 -21.29 11.17 16.73
CA ALA A 152 -21.19 11.18 18.20
C ALA A 152 -21.24 9.78 18.85
N ARG A 153 -20.88 8.72 18.11
CA ARG A 153 -20.84 7.33 18.57
C ARG A 153 -19.42 6.98 19.02
N TRP A 154 -19.00 7.56 20.15
CA TRP A 154 -17.61 7.49 20.61
C TRP A 154 -17.10 6.07 20.87
N LEU A 155 -17.93 5.15 21.36
CA LEU A 155 -17.51 3.74 21.50
C LEU A 155 -17.12 3.14 20.14
N GLY A 156 -17.93 3.36 19.11
CA GLY A 156 -17.64 2.92 17.75
C GLY A 156 -16.40 3.63 17.19
N ALA A 157 -16.26 4.93 17.43
CA ALA A 157 -15.08 5.69 17.01
C ALA A 157 -13.80 5.13 17.63
N THR A 158 -13.79 4.90 18.95
CA THR A 158 -12.66 4.29 19.66
C THR A 158 -12.33 2.91 19.11
N LEU A 159 -13.35 2.06 18.89
CA LEU A 159 -13.14 0.74 18.30
C LEU A 159 -12.46 0.84 16.92
N PHE A 160 -12.98 1.68 16.02
CA PHE A 160 -12.38 1.86 14.69
C PHE A 160 -10.97 2.45 14.74
N LEU A 161 -10.70 3.37 15.68
CA LEU A 161 -9.35 3.89 15.88
C LEU A 161 -8.41 2.77 16.32
N LEU A 162 -8.80 1.96 17.30
CA LEU A 162 -8.02 0.79 17.74
C LEU A 162 -7.78 -0.20 16.59
N LEU A 163 -8.79 -0.49 15.77
CA LEU A 163 -8.63 -1.33 14.59
C LEU A 163 -7.63 -0.72 13.59
N ALA A 164 -7.64 0.60 13.38
CA ALA A 164 -6.64 1.28 12.55
C ALA A 164 -5.21 1.12 13.11
N PHE A 165 -5.04 1.21 14.44
CA PHE A 165 -3.77 0.95 15.15
C PHE A 165 -3.23 -0.45 14.90
N PHE A 166 -4.07 -1.47 15.09
CA PHE A 166 -3.68 -2.86 14.87
C PHE A 166 -3.58 -3.24 13.39
N THR A 167 -3.94 -2.35 12.48
CA THR A 167 -3.84 -2.60 11.04
C THR A 167 -2.59 -1.98 10.44
N HIS A 168 -2.46 -0.65 10.51
CA HIS A 168 -1.40 0.05 9.80
C HIS A 168 -1.01 1.36 10.49
N ARG A 169 0.29 1.53 10.75
CA ARG A 169 0.87 2.68 11.48
C ARG A 169 0.50 4.04 10.87
N MET A 170 0.45 4.16 9.55
CA MET A 170 0.03 5.41 8.89
C MET A 170 -1.41 5.79 9.24
N ALA A 171 -2.36 4.84 9.18
CA ALA A 171 -3.76 5.12 9.50
C ALA A 171 -3.93 5.48 10.98
N ALA A 172 -3.19 4.80 11.86
CA ALA A 172 -3.10 5.10 13.28
C ALA A 172 -2.62 6.54 13.53
N GLY A 173 -1.49 6.92 12.93
CA GLY A 173 -0.93 8.27 13.05
C GLY A 173 -1.88 9.37 12.55
N LEU A 174 -2.54 9.14 11.41
CA LEU A 174 -3.57 10.04 10.89
C LEU A 174 -4.80 10.12 11.81
N GLY A 175 -5.24 9.00 12.36
CA GLY A 175 -6.35 8.96 13.33
C GLY A 175 -6.04 9.70 14.62
N LEU A 176 -4.82 9.54 15.15
CA LEU A 176 -4.33 10.30 16.29
C LEU A 176 -4.23 11.80 16.02
N LEU A 177 -3.77 12.19 14.82
CA LEU A 177 -3.69 13.59 14.44
C LEU A 177 -5.08 14.25 14.46
N VAL A 178 -6.09 13.55 13.92
CA VAL A 178 -7.48 14.02 13.97
C VAL A 178 -8.00 14.04 15.40
N LEU A 179 -7.80 12.98 16.18
CA LEU A 179 -8.23 12.92 17.58
C LEU A 179 -7.60 14.06 18.40
N GLY A 180 -6.31 14.33 18.21
CA GLY A 180 -5.59 15.44 18.82
C GLY A 180 -6.23 16.79 18.45
N GLY A 181 -6.58 17.01 17.19
CA GLY A 181 -7.30 18.21 16.75
C GLY A 181 -8.67 18.36 17.42
N LEU A 182 -9.45 17.28 17.51
CA LEU A 182 -10.76 17.30 18.19
C LEU A 182 -10.65 17.56 19.69
N ILE A 183 -9.60 17.01 20.31
CA ILE A 183 -9.29 17.22 21.72
C ILE A 183 -8.87 18.66 21.97
N LEU A 184 -7.96 19.21 21.14
CA LEU A 184 -7.50 20.60 21.25
C LEU A 184 -8.65 21.61 21.14
N GLN A 185 -9.68 21.30 20.35
CA GLN A 185 -10.88 22.13 20.25
C GLN A 185 -11.75 22.12 21.52
N ARG A 186 -11.60 21.12 22.41
CA ARG A 186 -12.52 20.90 23.54
C ARG A 186 -11.86 20.85 24.92
N LEU A 187 -10.57 20.54 25.01
CA LEU A 187 -9.87 20.32 26.26
C LEU A 187 -8.87 21.44 26.56
N PRO A 188 -8.76 21.86 27.83
CA PRO A 188 -7.69 22.75 28.26
C PRO A 188 -6.32 22.06 28.10
N PHE A 189 -5.29 22.87 27.78
CA PHE A 189 -3.91 22.45 27.45
C PHE A 189 -3.31 21.38 28.39
N ARG A 190 -3.66 21.39 29.68
CA ARG A 190 -3.19 20.41 30.68
C ARG A 190 -3.49 18.94 30.34
N TRP A 191 -4.59 18.65 29.62
CA TRP A 191 -4.91 17.27 29.22
C TRP A 191 -4.04 16.76 28.06
N LEU A 192 -3.39 17.66 27.31
CA LEU A 192 -2.42 17.29 26.28
C LEU A 192 -1.18 16.67 26.90
N LEU A 193 -0.74 17.14 28.08
CA LEU A 193 0.36 16.53 28.82
C LEU A 193 0.04 15.08 29.20
N VAL A 194 -1.18 14.83 29.68
CA VAL A 194 -1.63 13.47 30.02
C VAL A 194 -1.66 12.57 28.78
N LEU A 195 -2.20 13.06 27.66
CA LEU A 195 -2.18 12.33 26.39
C LEU A 195 -0.77 12.07 25.87
N GLY A 196 0.15 13.03 26.05
CA GLY A 196 1.56 12.87 25.75
C GLY A 196 2.21 11.75 26.56
N VAL A 197 1.91 11.67 27.86
CA VAL A 197 2.39 10.60 28.75
C VAL A 197 1.79 9.24 28.36
N VAL A 198 0.49 9.18 28.05
CA VAL A 198 -0.16 7.93 27.59
C VAL A 198 0.40 7.47 26.26
N PHE A 199 0.64 8.39 25.33
CA PHE A 199 1.27 8.08 24.04
C PHE A 199 2.71 7.59 24.24
N LEU A 200 3.47 8.23 25.12
CA LEU A 200 4.82 7.81 25.48
C LEU A 200 4.80 6.40 26.09
N ALA A 201 3.87 6.10 26.99
CA ALA A 201 3.70 4.78 27.57
C ALA A 201 3.31 3.73 26.51
N ALA A 202 2.40 4.06 25.60
CA ALA A 202 2.01 3.19 24.49
C ALA A 202 3.16 2.91 23.52
N SER A 203 4.15 3.81 23.41
CA SER A 203 5.31 3.63 22.55
C SER A 203 6.27 2.51 22.98
N PHE A 204 6.11 2.01 24.21
CA PHE A 204 6.84 0.85 24.74
C PHE A 204 6.15 -0.49 24.48
N LEU A 205 4.89 -0.50 24.05
CA LEU A 205 4.18 -1.74 23.73
C LEU A 205 4.62 -2.24 22.34
N PRO A 206 5.06 -3.51 22.22
CA PRO A 206 5.48 -4.07 20.94
C PRO A 206 4.32 -4.04 19.93
N GLY A 207 4.63 -3.64 18.70
CA GLY A 207 3.65 -3.51 17.62
C GLY A 207 2.90 -2.17 17.56
N LEU A 208 3.01 -1.30 18.56
CA LEU A 208 2.45 0.06 18.53
C LEU A 208 3.43 1.08 17.92
N LEU A 209 2.96 2.32 17.77
CA LEU A 209 3.75 3.46 17.29
C LEU A 209 4.94 3.70 18.23
N SER A 210 6.16 3.53 17.72
CA SER A 210 7.40 3.73 18.48
C SER A 210 8.15 4.97 17.98
N TRP A 211 8.98 5.57 18.82
CA TRP A 211 9.86 6.67 18.39
C TRP A 211 10.78 6.29 17.23
N GLN A 212 11.17 5.02 17.14
CA GLN A 212 11.96 4.52 16.03
C GLN A 212 11.19 4.51 14.71
N ASP A 213 9.85 4.57 14.71
CA ASP A 213 9.08 4.76 13.49
C ASP A 213 9.31 6.13 12.85
N LEU A 214 9.78 7.11 13.61
CA LEU A 214 10.22 8.39 13.04
C LEU A 214 11.45 8.23 12.14
N ALA A 215 12.25 7.17 12.33
CA ALA A 215 13.36 6.86 11.44
C ALA A 215 12.88 6.56 10.01
N ARG A 216 11.61 6.19 9.81
CA ARG A 216 11.01 6.00 8.48
C ARG A 216 10.86 7.31 7.70
N PHE A 217 10.87 8.45 8.37
CA PHE A 217 10.85 9.77 7.72
C PHE A 217 12.27 10.27 7.39
N ARG A 218 13.32 9.54 7.79
CA ARG A 218 14.69 9.91 7.47
C ARG A 218 14.92 9.79 5.96
N GLY A 219 15.22 10.91 5.31
CA GLY A 219 15.39 10.95 3.85
C GLY A 219 14.07 10.98 3.07
N GLU A 220 12.93 11.18 3.73
CA GLU A 220 11.64 11.35 3.04
C GLU A 220 11.35 12.81 2.68
N PHE A 221 12.20 13.75 3.07
CA PHE A 221 12.04 15.18 2.75
C PHE A 221 13.11 15.66 1.77
N GLN A 222 12.69 16.48 0.82
CA GLN A 222 13.55 17.14 -0.15
C GLN A 222 13.39 18.67 -0.05
N ILE A 223 14.44 19.40 -0.44
CA ILE A 223 14.43 20.88 -0.44
C ILE A 223 13.58 21.43 -1.60
N PRO A 224 13.78 21.04 -2.87
CA PRO A 224 12.98 21.58 -3.95
C PRO A 224 11.53 21.10 -3.84
N PRO A 225 10.54 22.00 -3.83
CA PRO A 225 9.14 21.59 -3.83
C PRO A 225 8.82 20.92 -5.16
N GLN A 226 7.88 19.97 -5.13
CA GLN A 226 7.38 19.31 -6.32
C GLN A 226 5.86 19.40 -6.42
N TRP A 227 5.34 19.14 -7.62
CA TRP A 227 3.92 18.92 -7.84
C TRP A 227 3.61 17.42 -7.86
N ALA A 228 2.94 16.90 -6.83
CA ALA A 228 2.74 15.46 -6.65
C ALA A 228 2.10 14.75 -7.86
N PRO A 229 1.05 15.28 -8.53
CA PRO A 229 0.53 14.68 -9.77
C PRO A 229 1.58 14.55 -10.89
N GLU A 230 2.45 15.55 -11.04
CA GLU A 230 3.51 15.53 -12.06
C GLU A 230 4.62 14.56 -11.67
N SER A 231 5.01 14.52 -10.39
CA SER A 231 5.96 13.53 -9.89
C SER A 231 5.44 12.11 -10.10
N PHE A 232 4.15 11.86 -9.87
CA PHE A 232 3.52 10.57 -10.15
C PHE A 232 3.59 10.22 -11.64
N ARG A 233 3.30 11.18 -12.52
CA ARG A 233 3.42 11.00 -13.97
C ARG A 233 4.84 10.63 -14.39
N LYS A 234 5.86 11.23 -13.78
CA LYS A 234 7.28 10.91 -14.04
C LYS A 234 7.68 9.53 -13.56
N VAL A 235 7.15 9.07 -12.42
CA VAL A 235 7.45 7.74 -11.87
C VAL A 235 6.89 6.63 -12.76
N PHE A 236 5.66 6.77 -13.26
CA PHE A 236 5.02 5.74 -14.09
C PHE A 236 5.25 5.91 -15.58
N GLY A 237 5.46 7.14 -16.08
CA GLY A 237 5.75 7.42 -17.47
C GLY A 237 4.77 6.73 -18.44
N ALA A 238 5.31 5.85 -19.29
CA ALA A 238 4.56 5.11 -20.31
C ALA A 238 3.58 4.06 -19.73
N SER A 239 3.73 3.70 -18.45
CA SER A 239 2.83 2.75 -17.76
C SER A 239 1.47 3.35 -17.44
N LEU A 240 1.26 4.66 -17.62
CA LEU A 240 -0.05 5.30 -17.41
C LEU A 240 -0.95 5.19 -18.64
N SER A 241 -2.09 4.52 -18.47
CA SER A 241 -3.20 4.57 -19.45
C SER A 241 -3.73 6.00 -19.65
N GLY A 242 -4.31 6.30 -20.81
CA GLY A 242 -4.90 7.62 -21.09
C GLY A 242 -6.00 8.01 -20.08
N TRP A 243 -6.77 7.04 -19.59
CA TRP A 243 -7.76 7.25 -18.53
C TRP A 243 -7.11 7.71 -17.21
N TRP A 244 -6.02 7.07 -16.83
CA TRP A 244 -5.27 7.45 -15.63
C TRP A 244 -4.61 8.83 -15.77
N GLN A 245 -4.06 9.14 -16.94
CA GLN A 245 -3.55 10.49 -17.22
C GLN A 245 -4.65 11.56 -17.10
N GLY A 246 -5.85 11.27 -17.62
CA GLY A 246 -7.03 12.13 -17.46
C GLY A 246 -7.37 12.37 -15.99
N GLU A 247 -7.37 11.32 -15.17
CA GLU A 247 -7.57 11.46 -13.72
C GLU A 247 -6.51 12.38 -13.09
N LEU A 248 -5.22 12.24 -13.44
CA LEU A 248 -4.16 13.09 -12.86
C LEU A 248 -4.35 14.58 -13.17
N TYR A 249 -4.83 14.92 -14.37
CA TYR A 249 -5.19 16.29 -14.72
C TYR A 249 -6.39 16.79 -13.90
N LEU A 250 -7.42 15.95 -13.75
CA LEU A 250 -8.58 16.27 -12.92
C LEU A 250 -8.21 16.45 -11.45
N LEU A 251 -7.36 15.59 -10.89
CA LEU A 251 -6.85 15.70 -9.53
C LEU A 251 -6.03 16.97 -9.34
N SER A 252 -5.22 17.36 -10.33
CA SER A 252 -4.46 18.60 -10.28
C SER A 252 -5.38 19.82 -10.20
N GLY A 253 -6.39 19.89 -11.05
CA GLY A 253 -7.39 20.97 -11.03
C GLY A 253 -8.22 20.97 -9.73
N ALA A 254 -8.66 19.78 -9.29
CA ALA A 254 -9.45 19.61 -8.07
C ALA A 254 -8.66 19.96 -6.80
N LEU A 255 -7.34 19.71 -6.78
CA LEU A 255 -6.46 20.11 -5.68
C LEU A 255 -6.38 21.64 -5.57
N VAL A 256 -6.09 22.33 -6.68
CA VAL A 256 -6.05 23.80 -6.69
C VAL A 256 -7.40 24.38 -6.29
N TRP A 257 -8.48 23.91 -6.92
CA TRP A 257 -9.84 24.34 -6.59
C TRP A 257 -10.18 24.08 -5.12
N GLY A 258 -9.84 22.89 -4.60
CA GLY A 258 -10.15 22.49 -3.23
C GLY A 258 -9.45 23.37 -2.20
N LEU A 259 -8.17 23.69 -2.41
CA LEU A 259 -7.40 24.60 -1.55
C LEU A 259 -7.96 26.03 -1.60
N LEU A 260 -8.33 26.54 -2.78
CA LEU A 260 -8.94 27.86 -2.93
C LEU A 260 -10.32 27.93 -2.25
N ALA A 261 -11.17 26.92 -2.47
CA ALA A 261 -12.48 26.82 -1.84
C ALA A 261 -12.38 26.74 -0.32
N TRP A 262 -11.39 25.99 0.19
CA TRP A 262 -11.10 25.92 1.61
C TRP A 262 -10.66 27.28 2.17
N GLY A 263 -9.66 27.93 1.56
CA GLY A 263 -9.18 29.24 2.00
C GLY A 263 -10.28 30.30 2.01
N PHE A 264 -11.17 30.28 1.01
CA PHE A 264 -12.34 31.17 0.96
C PHE A 264 -13.34 30.92 2.11
N ARG A 265 -13.55 29.66 2.50
CA ARG A 265 -14.41 29.32 3.64
C ARG A 265 -13.77 29.68 4.98
N VAL A 266 -12.45 29.48 5.13
CA VAL A 266 -11.70 29.98 6.30
C VAL A 266 -11.93 31.49 6.43
N TYR A 267 -11.74 32.23 5.34
CA TYR A 267 -11.95 33.68 5.31
C TYR A 267 -13.38 34.09 5.69
N ARG A 268 -14.40 33.37 5.19
CA ARG A 268 -15.81 33.60 5.55
C ARG A 268 -16.22 33.07 6.93
N ARG A 269 -15.34 32.36 7.63
CA ARG A 269 -15.64 31.63 8.88
C ARG A 269 -16.82 30.64 8.72
N ASP A 270 -16.97 30.09 7.53
CA ASP A 270 -18.03 29.15 7.14
C ASP A 270 -17.46 27.73 6.98
N LEU A 271 -16.80 27.26 8.04
CA LEU A 271 -16.22 25.92 8.08
C LEU A 271 -16.92 25.06 9.12
N ASP A 272 -17.39 23.90 8.67
CA ASP A 272 -17.74 22.81 9.59
C ASP A 272 -16.49 22.46 10.41
N PRO A 273 -16.54 22.52 11.76
CA PRO A 273 -15.37 22.30 12.61
C PRO A 273 -14.70 20.94 12.42
N PHE A 274 -15.43 19.96 11.87
CA PHE A 274 -14.95 18.61 11.61
C PHE A 274 -14.41 18.47 10.17
N MET A 275 -15.28 18.46 9.16
CA MET A 275 -14.90 18.22 7.77
C MET A 275 -14.17 19.39 7.12
N GLY A 276 -14.41 20.62 7.60
CA GLY A 276 -13.74 21.82 7.14
C GLY A 276 -12.25 21.87 7.48
N TRP A 277 -11.78 21.00 8.38
CA TRP A 277 -10.36 20.90 8.76
C TRP A 277 -9.75 19.54 8.42
N VAL A 278 -10.48 18.44 8.67
CA VAL A 278 -9.94 17.09 8.51
C VAL A 278 -9.62 16.77 7.04
N ALA A 279 -10.54 17.03 6.11
CA ALA A 279 -10.31 16.68 4.71
C ALA A 279 -9.23 17.57 4.05
N PRO A 280 -9.20 18.90 4.25
CA PRO A 280 -8.09 19.75 3.79
C PRO A 280 -6.73 19.33 4.37
N LEU A 281 -6.66 18.96 5.64
CA LEU A 281 -5.44 18.45 6.26
C LEU A 281 -4.91 17.22 5.51
N PHE A 282 -5.78 16.25 5.20
CA PHE A 282 -5.36 15.07 4.44
C PHE A 282 -5.01 15.38 2.98
N ILE A 283 -5.69 16.33 2.35
CA ILE A 283 -5.34 16.82 1.01
C ILE A 283 -3.93 17.45 1.02
N ILE A 284 -3.62 18.29 2.02
CA ILE A 284 -2.30 18.91 2.18
C ILE A 284 -1.22 17.85 2.40
N LEU A 285 -1.48 16.86 3.26
CA LEU A 285 -0.55 15.76 3.49
C LEU A 285 -0.35 14.90 2.22
N ALA A 286 -1.42 14.62 1.49
CA ALA A 286 -1.40 13.86 0.24
C ALA A 286 -0.69 14.57 -0.92
N ALA A 287 -0.70 15.90 -0.91
CA ALA A 287 -0.05 16.73 -1.92
C ALA A 287 1.17 17.48 -1.39
N PHE A 288 1.75 17.05 -0.27
CA PHE A 288 2.82 17.80 0.41
C PHE A 288 4.06 17.92 -0.49
N PRO A 289 4.47 19.15 -0.89
CA PRO A 289 5.41 19.32 -1.99
C PRO A 289 6.86 19.00 -1.61
N TRP A 290 7.16 18.87 -0.32
CA TRP A 290 8.51 18.56 0.17
C TRP A 290 8.76 17.08 0.46
N PHE A 291 7.80 16.19 0.22
CA PHE A 291 8.11 14.76 0.30
C PHE A 291 8.95 14.30 -0.89
N HIS A 292 9.89 13.39 -0.68
CA HIS A 292 10.50 12.64 -1.77
C HIS A 292 9.44 11.79 -2.47
N PHE A 293 9.51 11.73 -3.80
CA PHE A 293 8.55 11.02 -4.63
C PHE A 293 9.24 9.96 -5.47
N TYR A 294 9.30 8.76 -4.94
CA TYR A 294 9.75 7.57 -5.64
C TYR A 294 8.86 6.41 -5.25
N GLN A 295 8.87 5.33 -6.03
CA GLN A 295 8.01 4.18 -5.76
C GLN A 295 8.31 3.61 -4.36
N GLY A 296 7.31 3.60 -3.49
CA GLY A 296 7.41 3.12 -2.11
C GLY A 296 7.63 4.19 -1.05
N SER A 297 7.97 5.44 -1.44
CA SER A 297 8.14 6.57 -0.51
C SER A 297 6.84 6.95 0.21
N MET A 298 6.92 7.73 1.28
CA MET A 298 5.76 8.23 2.01
C MET A 298 4.94 9.19 1.15
N GLY A 299 5.60 10.13 0.45
CA GLY A 299 4.93 11.07 -0.46
C GLY A 299 4.13 10.34 -1.54
N TYR A 300 4.71 9.28 -2.09
CA TYR A 300 4.05 8.41 -3.05
C TYR A 300 2.79 7.73 -2.48
N ARG A 301 2.90 7.11 -1.29
CA ARG A 301 1.76 6.43 -0.63
C ARG A 301 0.65 7.40 -0.24
N PHE A 302 0.99 8.58 0.26
CA PHE A 302 0.02 9.60 0.62
C PHE A 302 -0.70 10.14 -0.62
N PHE A 303 0.02 10.39 -1.71
CA PHE A 303 -0.57 10.84 -2.97
C PHE A 303 -1.61 9.86 -3.53
N LEU A 304 -1.37 8.55 -3.42
CA LEU A 304 -2.34 7.55 -3.84
C LEU A 304 -3.69 7.65 -3.10
N THR A 305 -3.73 8.31 -1.94
CA THR A 305 -4.97 8.57 -1.19
C THR A 305 -5.63 9.90 -1.56
N LEU A 306 -5.01 10.75 -2.38
CA LEU A 306 -5.53 12.06 -2.76
C LEU A 306 -6.93 12.00 -3.40
N PRO A 307 -7.25 11.09 -4.35
CA PRO A 307 -8.59 11.02 -4.96
C PRO A 307 -9.69 10.78 -3.94
N LEU A 308 -9.40 9.97 -2.91
CA LEU A 308 -10.32 9.68 -1.81
C LEU A 308 -10.67 10.96 -1.05
N TRP A 309 -9.65 11.70 -0.60
CA TRP A 309 -9.85 12.91 0.20
C TRP A 309 -10.47 14.06 -0.59
N LEU A 310 -10.10 14.21 -1.86
CA LEU A 310 -10.76 15.17 -2.76
C LEU A 310 -12.23 14.82 -2.99
N SER A 311 -12.57 13.53 -3.15
CA SER A 311 -13.96 13.09 -3.31
C SER A 311 -14.80 13.40 -2.07
N VAL A 312 -14.28 13.11 -0.88
CA VAL A 312 -14.94 13.44 0.39
C VAL A 312 -15.11 14.96 0.54
N PHE A 313 -14.03 15.74 0.32
CA PHE A 313 -14.04 17.19 0.48
C PHE A 313 -14.96 17.90 -0.50
N ALA A 314 -14.83 17.59 -1.80
CA ALA A 314 -15.58 18.23 -2.87
C ALA A 314 -17.07 18.01 -2.67
N VAL A 315 -17.48 16.76 -2.43
CA VAL A 315 -18.90 16.41 -2.28
C VAL A 315 -19.49 16.91 -0.97
N SER A 316 -18.73 16.95 0.13
CA SER A 316 -19.17 17.63 1.36
C SER A 316 -19.38 19.13 1.18
N SER A 317 -18.77 19.70 0.14
CA SER A 317 -18.81 21.13 -0.15
C SER A 317 -19.92 21.52 -1.12
N PHE A 318 -20.54 20.58 -1.81
CA PHE A 318 -21.57 20.85 -2.82
C PHE A 318 -22.98 20.73 -2.25
N GLN A 319 -23.87 21.61 -2.72
CA GLN A 319 -25.31 21.42 -2.59
C GLN A 319 -25.81 20.49 -3.69
N LYS A 320 -26.72 19.57 -3.34
CA LYS A 320 -27.37 18.66 -4.28
C LYS A 320 -28.04 19.45 -5.41
N ARG A 321 -27.82 19.01 -6.65
CA ARG A 321 -28.51 19.55 -7.84
C ARG A 321 -29.28 18.43 -8.54
N LYS A 322 -30.26 18.78 -9.37
CA LYS A 322 -31.06 17.80 -10.14
C LYS A 322 -30.18 16.86 -10.99
N TRP A 323 -29.05 17.37 -11.48
CA TRP A 323 -28.11 16.64 -12.33
C TRP A 323 -27.14 15.71 -11.57
N THR A 324 -27.10 15.76 -10.23
CA THR A 324 -26.16 14.94 -9.45
C THR A 324 -26.43 13.43 -9.62
N VAL A 325 -27.69 13.03 -9.82
CA VAL A 325 -28.03 11.62 -10.10
C VAL A 325 -27.41 11.15 -11.43
N TRP A 326 -27.46 11.99 -12.46
CA TRP A 326 -26.84 11.67 -13.76
C TRP A 326 -25.33 11.53 -13.65
N GLN A 327 -24.68 12.39 -12.85
CA GLN A 327 -23.24 12.27 -12.58
C GLN A 327 -22.89 10.92 -11.93
N VAL A 328 -23.69 10.47 -10.96
CA VAL A 328 -23.51 9.14 -10.35
C VAL A 328 -23.61 8.04 -11.41
N LEU A 329 -24.67 8.06 -12.23
CA LEU A 329 -24.87 7.04 -13.26
C LEU A 329 -23.73 7.01 -14.30
N VAL A 330 -23.29 8.18 -14.75
CA VAL A 330 -22.16 8.30 -15.69
C VAL A 330 -20.88 7.76 -15.06
N LEU A 331 -20.58 8.10 -13.80
CA LEU A 331 -19.40 7.59 -13.11
C LEU A 331 -19.46 6.07 -12.91
N LEU A 332 -20.63 5.52 -12.59
CA LEU A 332 -20.82 4.07 -12.47
C LEU A 332 -20.55 3.37 -13.81
N VAL A 333 -21.08 3.91 -14.91
CA VAL A 333 -20.81 3.39 -16.26
C VAL A 333 -19.31 3.45 -16.55
N ILE A 334 -18.69 4.63 -16.37
CA ILE A 334 -17.27 4.85 -16.63
C ILE A 334 -16.37 3.96 -15.75
N SER A 335 -16.78 3.67 -14.52
CA SER A 335 -16.00 2.81 -13.62
C SER A 335 -15.87 1.36 -14.12
N GLY A 336 -16.70 0.93 -15.07
CA GLY A 336 -16.53 -0.32 -15.79
C GLY A 336 -15.25 -0.40 -16.63
N TRP A 337 -14.55 0.74 -16.84
CA TRP A 337 -13.25 0.80 -17.54
C TRP A 337 -12.06 1.08 -16.62
N SER A 338 -12.26 1.44 -15.35
CA SER A 338 -11.14 1.81 -14.45
C SER A 338 -10.22 0.62 -14.16
N TRP A 339 -10.73 -0.61 -14.20
CA TRP A 339 -9.91 -1.82 -14.03
C TRP A 339 -8.80 -1.95 -15.09
N ARG A 340 -9.03 -1.46 -16.32
CA ARG A 340 -8.03 -1.51 -17.41
C ARG A 340 -6.85 -0.58 -17.18
N SER A 341 -7.00 0.41 -16.31
CA SER A 341 -5.88 1.29 -15.95
C SER A 341 -4.85 0.56 -15.12
N TYR A 342 -5.24 -0.51 -14.41
CA TYR A 342 -4.29 -1.39 -13.75
C TYR A 342 -3.85 -2.50 -14.73
N ARG A 343 -2.58 -2.46 -15.14
CA ARG A 343 -1.96 -3.45 -16.02
C ARG A 343 -0.89 -4.23 -15.24
N PRO A 344 -1.12 -5.50 -14.86
CA PRO A 344 -0.16 -6.27 -14.07
C PRO A 344 1.25 -6.31 -14.68
N ALA A 345 1.36 -6.40 -16.02
CA ALA A 345 2.65 -6.40 -16.70
C ALA A 345 3.52 -5.16 -16.44
N ASP A 346 2.87 -4.01 -16.17
CA ASP A 346 3.56 -2.73 -15.93
C ASP A 346 3.70 -2.39 -14.44
N HIS A 347 2.87 -3.00 -13.59
CA HIS A 347 2.69 -2.59 -12.19
C HIS A 347 3.11 -3.63 -11.17
N ASP A 348 3.09 -4.90 -11.54
CA ASP A 348 3.47 -6.01 -10.67
C ASP A 348 4.89 -6.48 -10.98
N PRO A 349 5.52 -7.23 -10.06
CA PRO A 349 6.68 -8.02 -10.43
C PRO A 349 6.35 -8.96 -11.60
N PRO A 350 7.33 -9.29 -12.46
CA PRO A 350 7.14 -10.20 -13.58
C PRO A 350 7.04 -11.65 -13.08
N TYR A 351 5.94 -12.00 -12.40
CA TYR A 351 5.77 -13.28 -11.71
C TYR A 351 5.92 -14.50 -12.63
N ALA A 352 5.46 -14.42 -13.89
CA ALA A 352 5.68 -15.49 -14.88
C ALA A 352 7.15 -15.71 -15.24
N GLN A 353 7.97 -14.67 -15.12
CA GLN A 353 9.43 -14.81 -15.24
C GLN A 353 10.00 -15.41 -13.96
N PHE A 354 9.54 -14.95 -12.79
CA PHE A 354 10.03 -15.44 -11.50
C PHE A 354 9.70 -16.91 -11.27
N GLU A 355 8.50 -17.37 -11.60
CA GLU A 355 8.08 -18.78 -11.50
C GLU A 355 9.05 -19.72 -12.25
N ARG A 356 9.40 -19.39 -13.50
CA ARG A 356 10.42 -20.12 -14.27
C ARG A 356 11.80 -20.12 -13.62
N MET A 357 12.17 -19.02 -12.94
CA MET A 357 13.41 -18.96 -12.17
C MET A 357 13.33 -19.87 -10.95
N VAL A 358 12.20 -19.91 -10.25
CA VAL A 358 11.99 -20.79 -9.09
C VAL A 358 12.11 -22.26 -9.49
N GLU A 359 11.49 -22.67 -10.60
CA GLU A 359 11.63 -24.02 -11.15
C GLU A 359 13.11 -24.39 -11.42
N THR A 360 13.86 -23.45 -12.00
CA THR A 360 15.30 -23.64 -12.27
C THR A 360 16.10 -23.73 -10.97
N ILE A 361 15.75 -22.93 -9.95
CA ILE A 361 16.39 -22.98 -8.63
C ILE A 361 16.14 -24.35 -7.99
N GLN A 362 14.91 -24.87 -8.00
CA GLN A 362 14.58 -26.18 -7.43
C GLN A 362 15.40 -27.33 -8.05
N GLN A 363 15.78 -27.23 -9.32
CA GLN A 363 16.61 -28.23 -9.98
C GLN A 363 18.10 -28.20 -9.55
N HIS A 364 18.59 -27.06 -9.08
CA HIS A 364 20.01 -26.84 -8.77
C HIS A 364 20.27 -26.61 -7.28
N HIS A 365 19.23 -26.39 -6.49
CA HIS A 365 19.30 -26.10 -5.07
C HIS A 365 19.21 -27.40 -4.26
N SER A 366 20.09 -27.51 -3.26
CA SER A 366 20.01 -28.54 -2.24
C SER A 366 19.80 -27.84 -0.89
N PRO A 367 18.62 -27.95 -0.26
CA PRO A 367 18.33 -27.29 1.01
C PRO A 367 19.30 -27.65 2.13
N GLU A 368 19.84 -28.87 2.12
CA GLU A 368 20.84 -29.35 3.09
C GLU A 368 22.16 -28.59 2.96
N ARG A 369 22.58 -28.29 1.73
CA ARG A 369 23.82 -27.56 1.47
C ARG A 369 23.64 -26.05 1.53
N TYR A 370 22.47 -25.57 1.11
CA TYR A 370 22.18 -24.16 0.94
C TYR A 370 20.87 -23.77 1.64
N PRO A 371 20.83 -23.71 2.99
CA PRO A 371 19.61 -23.44 3.73
C PRO A 371 19.01 -22.05 3.48
N LEU A 372 19.73 -21.12 2.84
CA LEU A 372 19.28 -19.75 2.62
C LEU A 372 19.56 -19.27 1.19
N VAL A 373 18.55 -18.63 0.57
CA VAL A 373 18.66 -17.94 -0.71
C VAL A 373 18.43 -16.44 -0.55
N ILE A 374 19.37 -15.61 -1.02
CA ILE A 374 19.19 -14.16 -1.07
C ILE A 374 18.61 -13.77 -2.43
N ALA A 375 17.44 -13.15 -2.44
CA ALA A 375 16.76 -12.71 -3.65
C ALA A 375 16.07 -11.37 -3.42
N HIS A 376 15.90 -10.54 -4.46
CA HIS A 376 15.19 -9.28 -4.27
C HIS A 376 13.72 -9.48 -3.89
N LYS A 377 13.09 -8.42 -3.37
CA LYS A 377 11.69 -8.42 -2.96
C LYS A 377 10.76 -8.91 -4.09
N GLY A 378 9.67 -9.60 -3.73
CA GLY A 378 8.76 -10.27 -4.67
C GLY A 378 9.27 -11.65 -5.11
N LEU A 379 10.53 -11.76 -5.56
CA LEU A 379 11.11 -13.06 -5.93
C LEU A 379 11.39 -13.92 -4.68
N ALA A 380 11.95 -13.33 -3.62
CA ALA A 380 12.15 -14.03 -2.34
C ALA A 380 10.82 -14.57 -1.78
N GLU A 381 9.76 -13.76 -1.84
CA GLU A 381 8.43 -14.13 -1.33
C GLU A 381 7.80 -15.26 -2.15
N LEU A 382 7.97 -15.23 -3.49
CA LEU A 382 7.52 -16.30 -4.37
C LEU A 382 8.29 -17.61 -4.13
N ILE A 383 9.62 -17.54 -3.93
CA ILE A 383 10.45 -18.70 -3.60
C ILE A 383 9.92 -19.39 -2.33
N ILE A 384 9.75 -18.63 -1.24
CA ILE A 384 9.26 -19.20 0.03
C ILE A 384 7.90 -19.86 -0.18
N TYR A 385 6.99 -19.16 -0.88
CA TYR A 385 5.64 -19.67 -1.11
C TYR A 385 5.60 -20.96 -1.96
N GLN A 386 6.44 -21.09 -2.99
CA GLN A 386 6.39 -22.24 -3.90
C GLN A 386 7.26 -23.43 -3.46
N THR A 387 8.25 -23.21 -2.61
CA THR A 387 9.32 -24.21 -2.38
C THR A 387 9.59 -24.51 -0.91
N ASP A 388 8.99 -23.75 0.02
CA ASP A 388 9.35 -23.71 1.45
C ASP A 388 10.84 -23.37 1.73
N PHE A 389 11.62 -22.99 0.71
CA PHE A 389 13.00 -22.55 0.90
C PHE A 389 13.03 -21.24 1.69
N ASN A 390 13.96 -21.14 2.64
CA ASN A 390 14.19 -19.89 3.33
C ASN A 390 14.84 -18.90 2.36
N ALA A 391 14.17 -17.78 2.10
CA ALA A 391 14.69 -16.72 1.24
C ALA A 391 14.62 -15.35 1.91
N LEU A 392 15.63 -14.51 1.68
CA LEU A 392 15.71 -13.16 2.24
C LEU A 392 15.97 -12.10 1.18
N ASN A 393 15.36 -10.94 1.35
CA ASN A 393 15.58 -9.74 0.53
C ASN A 393 16.51 -8.71 1.17
N TRP A 394 17.45 -9.18 1.99
CA TRP A 394 18.50 -8.41 2.65
C TRP A 394 19.84 -9.13 2.50
N SER A 395 20.94 -8.51 2.93
CA SER A 395 22.19 -9.24 3.09
C SER A 395 22.03 -10.37 4.12
N PRO A 396 22.82 -11.46 4.01
CA PRO A 396 22.84 -12.52 5.00
C PRO A 396 23.05 -11.95 6.42
N PRO A 397 22.34 -12.45 7.44
CA PRO A 397 22.63 -12.12 8.82
C PRO A 397 24.05 -12.56 9.19
N PRO A 398 24.76 -11.85 10.10
CA PRO A 398 26.09 -12.24 10.54
C PRO A 398 26.18 -13.63 11.19
N SER A 399 25.06 -14.17 11.66
CA SER A 399 24.96 -15.50 12.28
C SER A 399 24.86 -16.66 11.27
N VAL A 400 24.67 -16.37 9.97
CA VAL A 400 24.55 -17.39 8.92
C VAL A 400 25.89 -17.55 8.22
N ASP A 401 26.37 -18.79 8.12
CA ASP A 401 27.57 -19.12 7.37
C ASP A 401 27.38 -18.83 5.88
N THR A 402 28.19 -17.90 5.34
CA THR A 402 28.11 -17.46 3.95
C THR A 402 28.38 -18.58 2.95
N ASP A 403 29.17 -19.60 3.30
CA ASP A 403 29.48 -20.72 2.40
C ASP A 403 28.23 -21.57 2.10
N SER A 404 27.22 -21.48 2.96
CA SER A 404 25.91 -22.14 2.86
C SER A 404 24.81 -21.26 2.25
N VAL A 405 25.16 -20.11 1.68
CA VAL A 405 24.18 -19.16 1.12
C VAL A 405 24.28 -19.09 -0.40
N LEU A 406 23.13 -19.16 -1.07
CA LEU A 406 23.02 -18.78 -2.48
C LEU A 406 22.45 -17.37 -2.61
N ARG A 407 22.80 -16.70 -3.70
CA ARG A 407 22.28 -15.38 -4.06
C ARG A 407 21.83 -15.35 -5.50
N ILE A 408 20.66 -14.76 -5.72
CA ILE A 408 20.19 -14.35 -7.03
C ILE A 408 20.74 -12.96 -7.32
N VAL A 409 21.55 -12.88 -8.37
CA VAL A 409 22.20 -11.66 -8.85
C VAL A 409 21.53 -11.20 -10.13
N HIS A 410 21.18 -9.92 -10.18
CA HIS A 410 20.52 -9.29 -11.33
C HIS A 410 21.43 -8.24 -12.01
N GLY A 411 21.28 -8.11 -13.34
CA GLY A 411 21.84 -7.00 -14.12
C GLY A 411 23.29 -7.23 -14.54
N LEU A 412 23.76 -8.48 -14.47
CA LEU A 412 25.03 -8.91 -14.99
C LEU A 412 24.88 -9.53 -16.37
N GLU A 413 25.96 -9.47 -17.14
CA GLU A 413 26.12 -10.20 -18.40
C GLU A 413 27.35 -11.08 -18.26
N PRO A 414 27.46 -12.21 -18.99
CA PRO A 414 28.55 -13.16 -18.79
C PRO A 414 29.93 -12.51 -18.87
N TYR A 415 30.11 -11.56 -19.81
CA TYR A 415 31.37 -10.83 -19.95
C TYR A 415 31.77 -10.04 -18.68
N HIS A 416 30.82 -9.57 -17.88
CA HIS A 416 31.13 -8.84 -16.64
C HIS A 416 31.76 -9.79 -15.62
N LEU A 417 31.22 -11.00 -15.52
CA LEU A 417 31.73 -12.02 -14.61
C LEU A 417 33.13 -12.45 -15.04
N ASP A 418 33.33 -12.77 -16.32
CA ASP A 418 34.63 -13.16 -16.87
C ASP A 418 35.69 -12.06 -16.71
N ARG A 419 35.32 -10.80 -17.01
CA ARG A 419 36.25 -9.66 -16.90
C ARG A 419 36.71 -9.41 -15.47
N VAL A 420 35.83 -9.58 -14.48
CA VAL A 420 36.15 -9.27 -13.07
C VAL A 420 36.82 -10.48 -12.39
N LEU A 421 36.36 -11.70 -12.66
CA LEU A 421 36.83 -12.88 -11.95
C LEU A 421 37.95 -13.63 -12.67
N GLY A 422 38.05 -13.47 -13.99
CA GLY A 422 38.91 -14.23 -14.89
C GLY A 422 38.14 -15.36 -15.59
N PRO A 423 38.59 -15.79 -16.78
CA PRO A 423 37.95 -16.87 -17.53
C PRO A 423 37.95 -18.18 -16.73
N GLY A 424 36.88 -18.97 -16.87
CA GLY A 424 36.75 -20.30 -16.25
C GLY A 424 36.33 -20.30 -14.78
N LYS A 425 36.10 -19.13 -14.16
CA LYS A 425 35.66 -19.04 -12.75
C LYS A 425 34.14 -19.10 -12.53
N LEU A 426 33.36 -19.45 -13.54
CA LEU A 426 31.89 -19.51 -13.46
C LEU A 426 31.34 -20.81 -12.86
N GLU A 427 32.22 -21.66 -12.32
CA GLU A 427 31.81 -22.91 -11.68
C GLU A 427 30.85 -22.64 -10.50
N GLY A 428 29.69 -23.30 -10.52
CA GLY A 428 28.62 -23.10 -9.53
C GLY A 428 27.72 -21.88 -9.78
N VAL A 429 27.93 -21.11 -10.85
CA VAL A 429 27.01 -20.04 -11.26
C VAL A 429 26.00 -20.58 -12.28
N VAL A 430 24.72 -20.53 -11.93
CA VAL A 430 23.63 -21.02 -12.79
C VAL A 430 22.86 -19.85 -13.37
N ALA A 431 22.66 -19.83 -14.69
CA ALA A 431 21.80 -18.84 -15.33
C ALA A 431 20.33 -19.16 -15.03
N LEU A 432 19.59 -18.22 -14.44
CA LEU A 432 18.16 -18.36 -14.16
C LEU A 432 17.30 -17.71 -15.26
N GLY A 433 17.89 -16.85 -16.07
CA GLY A 433 17.21 -16.14 -17.16
C GLY A 433 17.98 -14.92 -17.62
N PRO A 434 17.38 -14.07 -18.47
CA PRO A 434 18.05 -12.87 -18.98
C PRO A 434 18.52 -11.98 -17.83
N ARG A 435 19.85 -11.84 -17.68
CA ARG A 435 20.52 -11.05 -16.64
C ARG A 435 20.28 -11.50 -15.19
N TYR A 436 19.85 -12.74 -14.97
CA TYR A 436 19.67 -13.33 -13.65
C TYR A 436 20.55 -14.57 -13.48
N TYR A 437 21.29 -14.62 -12.38
CA TYR A 437 22.19 -15.72 -12.05
C TYR A 437 22.01 -16.13 -10.60
N LEU A 438 22.06 -17.43 -10.33
CA LEU A 438 22.20 -17.99 -9.00
C LEU A 438 23.70 -18.24 -8.76
N ALA A 439 24.24 -17.69 -7.69
CA ALA A 439 25.65 -17.85 -7.35
C ALA A 439 25.84 -18.05 -5.84
N PRO A 440 26.88 -18.77 -5.40
CA PRO A 440 27.27 -18.81 -4.00
C PRO A 440 27.61 -17.41 -3.46
N GLU A 441 27.27 -17.14 -2.20
CA GLU A 441 27.57 -15.85 -1.56
C GLU A 441 29.08 -15.50 -1.52
N PRO A 442 30.02 -16.44 -1.28
CA PRO A 442 31.45 -16.14 -1.31
C PRO A 442 31.92 -15.68 -2.69
N PHE A 443 31.37 -16.29 -3.75
CA PHE A 443 31.62 -15.89 -5.13
C PHE A 443 31.16 -14.45 -5.36
N TRP A 444 29.97 -14.10 -4.87
CA TRP A 444 29.44 -12.74 -4.97
C TRP A 444 30.28 -11.71 -4.21
N HIS A 445 30.73 -12.03 -3.00
CA HIS A 445 31.64 -11.18 -2.23
C HIS A 445 32.94 -10.91 -2.99
N GLN A 446 33.57 -11.96 -3.52
CA GLN A 446 34.79 -11.83 -4.31
C GLN A 446 34.56 -10.95 -5.55
N PHE A 447 33.46 -11.15 -6.26
CA PHE A 447 33.10 -10.33 -7.42
C PHE A 447 32.97 -8.86 -7.06
N ARG A 448 32.24 -8.55 -5.97
CA ARG A 448 32.04 -7.17 -5.51
C ARG A 448 33.35 -6.51 -5.07
N GLU A 449 34.20 -7.23 -4.35
CA GLU A 449 35.51 -6.72 -3.93
C GLU A 449 36.42 -6.40 -5.10
N LYS A 450 36.50 -7.28 -6.10
CA LYS A 450 37.29 -7.03 -7.31
C LYS A 450 36.71 -5.85 -8.11
N ALA A 451 35.39 -5.73 -8.22
CA ALA A 451 34.76 -4.57 -8.84
C ALA A 451 35.09 -3.26 -8.12
N MET A 452 35.15 -3.27 -6.78
CA MET A 452 35.57 -2.12 -5.98
C MET A 452 37.05 -1.77 -6.21
N ARG A 453 37.94 -2.77 -6.23
CA ARG A 453 39.38 -2.55 -6.50
C ARG A 453 39.64 -2.05 -7.92
N ALA A 454 38.81 -2.46 -8.88
CA ALA A 454 38.88 -2.00 -10.26
C ALA A 454 38.31 -0.59 -10.48
N GLY A 455 37.66 0.01 -9.47
CA GLY A 455 37.06 1.35 -9.58
C GLY A 455 35.90 1.44 -10.59
N ASP A 456 35.21 0.35 -10.90
CA ASP A 456 34.09 0.35 -11.85
C ASP A 456 32.80 0.87 -11.17
N GLU A 457 32.70 2.18 -11.03
CA GLU A 457 31.55 2.87 -10.41
C GLU A 457 30.21 2.58 -11.12
N ALA A 458 30.23 2.31 -12.43
CA ALA A 458 29.03 1.96 -13.17
C ALA A 458 28.53 0.55 -12.80
N LEU A 459 29.43 -0.41 -12.65
CA LEU A 459 29.10 -1.73 -12.12
C LEU A 459 28.65 -1.64 -10.67
N LEU A 460 29.39 -0.97 -9.79
CA LEU A 460 29.06 -0.87 -8.37
C LEU A 460 27.68 -0.25 -8.13
N ARG A 461 27.27 0.77 -8.89
CA ARG A 461 25.92 1.34 -8.81
C ARG A 461 24.82 0.31 -9.17
N ARG A 462 25.08 -0.58 -10.13
CA ARG A 462 24.15 -1.68 -10.48
C ARG A 462 24.08 -2.75 -9.39
N LEU A 463 25.23 -3.09 -8.78
CA LEU A 463 25.29 -4.04 -7.67
C LEU A 463 24.64 -3.48 -6.40
N ARG A 464 24.67 -2.16 -6.20
CA ARG A 464 24.03 -1.47 -5.07
C ARG A 464 22.58 -1.09 -5.37
N SER A 465 21.82 -2.00 -5.98
CA SER A 465 20.40 -1.76 -6.32
C SER A 465 19.46 -2.63 -5.48
N ALA A 466 18.19 -2.25 -5.39
CA ALA A 466 17.17 -3.06 -4.70
C ALA A 466 16.97 -4.46 -5.33
N ARG A 467 17.38 -4.65 -6.60
CA ARG A 467 17.39 -5.95 -7.27
C ARG A 467 18.57 -6.85 -6.86
N ASN A 468 19.56 -6.30 -6.17
CA ASN A 468 20.72 -7.00 -5.62
C ASN A 468 20.83 -6.66 -4.11
N PRO A 469 20.08 -7.33 -3.23
CA PRO A 469 20.00 -6.95 -1.82
C PRO A 469 21.36 -6.93 -1.13
N TRP A 470 21.88 -5.75 -0.81
CA TRP A 470 23.22 -5.58 -0.27
C TRP A 470 23.24 -5.01 1.16
N GLN A 471 22.11 -4.45 1.61
CA GLN A 471 21.98 -3.84 2.92
C GLN A 471 21.52 -4.87 3.95
N PRO A 472 21.98 -4.75 5.21
CA PRO A 472 21.43 -5.54 6.30
C PRO A 472 19.95 -5.23 6.50
N ARG A 473 19.24 -6.18 7.11
CA ARG A 473 17.86 -5.96 7.53
C ARG A 473 17.83 -4.79 8.52
N PRO A 474 16.98 -3.77 8.32
CA PRO A 474 16.86 -2.67 9.27
C PRO A 474 16.42 -3.12 10.66
N ASP A 475 17.01 -2.54 11.71
CA ASP A 475 16.76 -2.93 13.12
C ASP A 475 15.29 -2.79 13.55
N TYR A 476 14.55 -1.85 12.95
CA TYR A 476 13.13 -1.69 13.26
C TYR A 476 12.27 -2.88 12.79
N LEU A 477 12.80 -3.77 11.95
CA LEU A 477 12.18 -5.04 11.53
C LEU A 477 12.64 -6.24 12.38
N THR A 478 13.69 -6.11 13.19
CA THR A 478 14.20 -7.19 14.05
C THR A 478 13.71 -7.11 15.49
N LYS A 479 12.95 -6.06 15.86
CA LYS A 479 12.36 -5.92 17.20
C LYS A 479 11.60 -7.17 17.66
N GLY A 480 11.98 -7.68 18.84
CA GLY A 480 11.33 -8.82 19.50
C GLY A 480 11.75 -10.19 18.98
N LYS A 481 12.89 -10.27 18.26
CA LYS A 481 13.47 -11.53 17.74
C LYS A 481 14.82 -11.90 18.36
N GLU A 482 15.16 -11.35 19.53
CA GLU A 482 16.29 -11.81 20.34
C GLU A 482 15.84 -12.87 21.35
#